data_AF-A0A484VWV9-F1
#
_entry.id   AF-A0A484VWV9-F1
#
_cell.length_a   1.000
_cell.length_b   1.000
_cell.length_c   1.000
_cell.angle_alpha   90.00
_cell.angle_beta   90.00
_cell.angle_gamma   90.00
#
_symmetry.space_group_name_H-M   'P 1'
#
loop_
_entity.id
_entity.type
_entity.pdbx_description
1 polymer ?
#
loop_
_entity_poly.entity_id
_entity_poly.type
_entity_poly.pdbx_seq_one_letter_code
_entity_poly.pdbx_strand_id
1 'polypeptide(L)'
;MHPLTEYIQQQFGMHYTQDESYYILDAEPGAVVYLGTQTGTRPEAMMDDLRQAARGEKPFDDARFVNQIPAKKHDHFLIPAGTVHCSGAGTMVLEISATPYIFTFKLWDWGPPGS
;
A
#
# COMPACT_ATOMS: atom_id res chain seq x y z
N MET A 1 1.02 -4.73 -3.14
CA MET A 1 0.17 -5.77 -2.49
C MET A 1 0.91 -7.10 -2.56
N HIS A 2 1.20 -7.71 -1.42
CA HIS A 2 1.85 -9.01 -1.35
C HIS A 2 0.81 -10.13 -1.46
N PRO A 3 1.08 -11.25 -2.15
CA PRO A 3 0.11 -12.34 -2.29
C PRO A 3 -0.21 -13.02 -0.95
N LEU A 4 -1.45 -13.53 -0.82
CA LEU A 4 -1.87 -14.38 0.30
C LEU A 4 -1.08 -15.70 0.31
N THR A 5 -0.67 -16.13 1.51
CA THR A 5 0.21 -17.28 1.80
C THR A 5 -0.21 -18.59 1.12
N GLU A 6 -1.50 -18.78 0.85
CA GLU A 6 -2.05 -20.01 0.23
C GLU A 6 -1.72 -20.15 -1.26
N TYR A 7 -1.49 -19.05 -1.99
CA TYR A 7 -1.16 -19.10 -3.42
C TYR A 7 0.34 -19.39 -3.67
N ILE A 8 1.23 -18.90 -2.80
CA ILE A 8 2.68 -19.14 -2.89
C ILE A 8 3.05 -20.54 -2.39
N GLN A 9 2.35 -21.08 -1.39
CA GLN A 9 2.61 -22.44 -0.90
C GLN A 9 2.31 -23.51 -1.95
N GLN A 10 1.19 -23.40 -2.67
CA GLN A 10 0.79 -24.42 -3.64
C GLN A 10 1.63 -24.44 -4.93
N GLN A 11 2.26 -23.31 -5.30
CA GLN A 11 3.04 -23.21 -6.55
C GLN A 11 4.56 -23.16 -6.34
N PHE A 12 5.04 -22.69 -5.18
CA PHE A 12 6.47 -22.44 -4.95
C PHE A 12 7.04 -23.04 -3.65
N GLY A 13 6.22 -23.68 -2.81
CA GLY A 13 6.70 -24.47 -1.65
C GLY A 13 7.37 -23.68 -0.51
N MET A 14 7.06 -22.39 -0.34
CA MET A 14 7.69 -21.53 0.67
C MET A 14 6.76 -21.19 1.85
N HIS A 15 7.29 -21.23 3.09
CA HIS A 15 6.55 -21.12 4.37
C HIS A 15 6.67 -19.77 5.10
N TYR A 16 7.13 -18.68 4.47
CA TYR A 16 7.29 -17.37 5.13
C TYR A 16 6.23 -16.35 4.67
N THR A 17 5.80 -15.47 5.58
CA THR A 17 5.04 -14.26 5.28
C THR A 17 6.01 -13.11 4.96
N GLN A 18 5.78 -12.39 3.87
CA GLN A 18 6.52 -11.16 3.57
C GLN A 18 5.93 -10.03 4.42
N ASP A 19 6.29 -10.01 5.69
CA ASP A 19 5.99 -8.86 6.54
C ASP A 19 7.04 -7.79 6.25
N GLU A 20 6.54 -6.59 5.94
CA GLU A 20 7.35 -5.41 5.71
C GLU A 20 7.11 -4.42 6.83
N SER A 21 8.01 -3.45 6.97
CA SER A 21 7.77 -2.35 7.88
C SER A 21 8.35 -1.05 7.34
N TYR A 22 7.65 0.04 7.65
CA TYR A 22 8.08 1.39 7.34
C TYR A 22 8.56 2.07 8.60
N TYR A 23 9.83 2.48 8.62
CA TYR A 23 10.34 3.42 9.59
C TYR A 23 10.44 4.80 8.95
N ILE A 24 9.73 5.79 9.52
CA ILE A 24 9.66 7.14 8.95
C ILE A 24 10.90 7.93 9.38
N LEU A 25 11.84 8.11 8.47
CA LEU A 25 13.06 8.88 8.73
C LEU A 25 12.78 10.39 8.82
N ASP A 26 11.82 10.88 8.04
CA ASP A 26 11.35 12.27 8.06
C ASP A 26 9.92 12.38 7.54
N ALA A 27 9.17 13.36 8.02
CA ALA A 27 7.77 13.59 7.65
C ALA A 27 7.43 15.09 7.70
N GLU A 28 6.91 15.61 6.59
CA GLU A 28 6.36 16.95 6.51
C GLU A 28 5.01 17.06 7.25
N PRO A 29 4.58 18.28 7.66
CA PRO A 29 3.26 18.47 8.25
C PRO A 29 2.14 17.98 7.32
N GLY A 30 1.31 17.06 7.81
CA GLY A 30 0.23 16.44 7.03
C GLY A 30 0.63 15.17 6.27
N ALA A 31 1.86 14.69 6.44
CA ALA A 31 2.29 13.39 5.93
C ALA A 31 1.39 12.24 6.41
N VAL A 32 1.14 11.30 5.52
CA VAL A 32 0.30 10.12 5.77
C VAL A 32 0.95 8.85 5.23
N VAL A 33 0.64 7.72 5.85
CA VAL A 33 0.86 6.38 5.30
C VAL A 33 -0.51 5.79 4.98
N TYR A 34 -0.66 5.33 3.74
CA TYR A 34 -1.82 4.56 3.32
C TYR A 34 -1.61 3.11 3.77
N LEU A 35 -2.49 2.58 4.64
CA LEU A 35 -2.29 1.25 5.22
C LEU A 35 -3.62 0.51 5.44
N GLY A 36 -3.83 -0.54 4.64
CA GLY A 36 -5.04 -1.34 4.65
C GLY A 36 -6.25 -0.60 4.07
N THR A 37 -7.36 -1.32 3.93
CA THR A 37 -8.62 -0.77 3.43
C THR A 37 -9.53 -0.34 4.58
N GLN A 38 -10.48 0.56 4.30
CA GLN A 38 -11.49 0.93 5.28
C GLN A 38 -12.42 -0.23 5.58
N THR A 39 -12.88 -0.33 6.82
CA THR A 39 -13.85 -1.35 7.24
C THR A 39 -15.10 -1.29 6.38
N GLY A 40 -15.52 -2.43 5.84
CA GLY A 40 -16.68 -2.53 4.94
C GLY A 40 -16.38 -2.24 3.47
N THR A 41 -15.14 -1.96 3.10
CA THR A 41 -14.72 -1.84 1.70
C THR A 41 -15.02 -3.12 0.93
N ARG A 42 -15.82 -3.01 -0.13
CA ARG A 42 -16.06 -4.11 -1.07
C ARG A 42 -14.95 -4.14 -2.14
N PRO A 43 -14.21 -5.26 -2.31
CA PRO A 43 -13.13 -5.34 -3.29
C PRO A 43 -13.56 -5.01 -4.73
N GLU A 44 -14.75 -5.47 -5.13
CA GLU A 44 -15.32 -5.21 -6.46
C GLU A 44 -15.52 -3.70 -6.69
N ALA A 45 -16.07 -3.00 -5.71
CA ALA A 45 -16.33 -1.56 -5.80
C ALA A 45 -15.02 -0.76 -5.88
N MET A 46 -14.02 -1.13 -5.08
CA MET A 46 -12.70 -0.50 -5.13
C MET A 46 -12.03 -0.75 -6.49
N MET A 47 -12.13 -1.97 -7.03
CA MET A 47 -11.55 -2.32 -8.32
C MET A 47 -12.23 -1.59 -9.47
N ASP A 48 -13.56 -1.44 -9.44
CA ASP A 48 -14.30 -0.68 -10.45
C ASP A 48 -13.95 0.82 -10.40
N ASP A 49 -13.71 1.36 -9.21
CA ASP A 49 -13.26 2.73 -9.02
C ASP A 49 -11.86 2.96 -9.59
N LEU A 50 -10.92 2.06 -9.28
CA LEU A 50 -9.57 2.05 -9.84
C LEU A 50 -9.59 1.96 -11.37
N ARG A 51 -10.45 1.12 -11.94
CA ARG A 51 -10.57 0.97 -13.40
C ARG A 51 -11.10 2.24 -14.06
N GLN A 52 -12.08 2.92 -13.46
CA GLN A 52 -12.57 4.21 -13.95
C GLN A 52 -11.47 5.27 -13.88
N ALA A 53 -10.71 5.29 -12.79
CA ALA A 53 -9.59 6.20 -12.63
C ALA A 53 -8.47 5.96 -13.64
N ALA A 54 -8.12 4.70 -13.91
CA ALA A 54 -7.14 4.32 -14.92
C ALA A 54 -7.54 4.69 -16.35
N ARG A 55 -8.84 4.80 -16.63
CA ARG A 55 -9.34 5.32 -17.91
C ARG A 55 -9.39 6.85 -17.97
N GLY A 56 -9.05 7.55 -16.89
CA GLY A 56 -9.10 9.01 -16.79
C GLY A 56 -10.52 9.56 -16.66
N GLU A 57 -11.51 8.73 -16.34
CA GLU A 57 -12.91 9.16 -16.20
C GLU A 57 -13.12 10.01 -14.94
N LYS A 58 -12.34 9.74 -13.88
CA LYS A 58 -12.39 10.43 -12.59
C LYS A 58 -11.09 10.18 -11.79
N PRO A 59 -10.75 10.97 -10.76
CA PRO A 59 -9.71 10.58 -9.81
C PRO A 59 -10.13 9.34 -8.99
N PHE A 60 -9.14 8.59 -8.51
CA PHE A 60 -9.37 7.50 -7.57
C PHE A 60 -9.77 8.07 -6.20
N ASP A 61 -10.87 7.56 -5.63
CA ASP A 61 -11.39 8.00 -4.32
C ASP A 61 -10.72 7.22 -3.18
N ASP A 62 -9.44 7.48 -2.99
CA ASP A 62 -8.59 6.81 -2.00
C ASP A 62 -9.14 6.94 -0.57
N ALA A 63 -9.64 8.12 -0.20
CA ALA A 63 -10.22 8.43 1.10
C ALA A 63 -11.51 7.65 1.39
N ARG A 64 -12.11 7.01 0.39
CA ARG A 64 -13.25 6.09 0.57
C ARG A 64 -12.83 4.65 0.80
N PHE A 65 -11.69 4.22 0.25
CA PHE A 65 -11.32 2.80 0.19
C PHE A 65 -10.11 2.44 1.08
N VAL A 66 -9.22 3.38 1.36
CA VAL A 66 -7.92 3.13 1.99
C VAL A 66 -7.82 3.92 3.29
N ASN A 67 -7.21 3.34 4.33
CA ASN A 67 -6.96 4.09 5.56
C ASN A 67 -5.77 5.03 5.34
N GLN A 68 -5.94 6.30 5.72
CA GLN A 68 -4.87 7.29 5.75
C GLN A 68 -4.46 7.50 7.20
N ILE A 69 -3.28 6.99 7.55
CA ILE A 69 -2.76 7.08 8.92
C ILE A 69 -1.77 8.25 8.97
N PRO A 70 -2.00 9.28 9.81
CA PRO A 70 -1.03 10.37 9.97
C PRO A 70 0.32 9.82 10.39
N ALA A 71 1.38 10.28 9.71
CA ALA A 71 2.74 9.83 9.94
C ALA A 71 3.58 10.96 10.52
N LYS A 72 4.41 10.63 11.51
CA LYS A 72 5.39 11.53 12.10
C LYS A 72 6.78 10.94 11.97
N LYS A 73 7.78 11.82 12.06
CA LYS A 73 9.18 11.42 12.13
C LYS A 73 9.38 10.41 13.27
N HIS A 74 10.07 9.33 12.94
CA HIS A 74 10.36 8.17 13.78
C HIS A 74 9.17 7.25 14.12
N ASP A 75 8.01 7.43 13.49
CA ASP A 75 6.94 6.42 13.55
C ASP A 75 7.38 5.13 12.85
N HIS A 76 6.82 4.01 13.33
CA HIS A 76 7.05 2.69 12.78
C HIS A 76 5.72 2.02 12.46
N PHE A 77 5.56 1.58 11.22
CA PHE A 77 4.37 0.91 10.74
C PHE A 77 4.72 -0.52 10.37
N LEU A 78 4.00 -1.48 10.99
CA LEU A 78 4.02 -2.86 10.56
C LEU A 78 3.08 -3.03 9.37
N ILE A 79 3.57 -3.70 8.33
CA ILE A 79 2.83 -3.99 7.11
C ILE A 79 2.76 -5.52 6.96
N PRO A 80 1.71 -6.16 7.51
CA PRO A 80 1.52 -7.59 7.34
C PRO A 80 1.38 -7.97 5.86
N ALA A 81 1.82 -9.17 5.51
CA ALA A 81 1.61 -9.72 4.16
C ALA A 81 0.13 -9.62 3.73
N GLY A 82 -0.12 -9.24 2.48
CA GLY A 82 -1.48 -9.03 1.96
C GLY A 82 -2.09 -7.65 2.25
N THR A 83 -1.36 -6.74 2.89
CA THR A 83 -1.86 -5.39 3.19
C THR A 83 -1.62 -4.42 2.04
N VAL A 84 -2.67 -3.71 1.60
CA VAL A 84 -2.51 -2.58 0.65
C VAL A 84 -1.77 -1.48 1.38
N HIS A 85 -0.68 -0.98 0.81
CA HIS A 85 0.06 0.10 1.44
C HIS A 85 0.76 0.99 0.40
N CYS A 86 0.99 2.25 0.80
CA CYS A 86 1.73 3.25 0.03
C CYS A 86 2.19 4.35 1.00
N SER A 87 3.41 4.86 0.82
CA SER A 87 3.85 6.08 1.51
C SER A 87 3.23 7.31 0.82
N GLY A 88 2.62 8.19 1.62
CA GLY A 88 2.12 9.47 1.10
C GLY A 88 3.25 10.44 0.78
N ALA A 89 2.91 11.51 0.05
CA ALA A 89 3.84 12.59 -0.23
C ALA A 89 4.39 13.21 1.07
N GLY A 90 5.61 13.76 1.00
CA GLY A 90 6.25 14.39 2.15
C GLY A 90 6.77 13.41 3.21
N THR A 91 6.94 12.12 2.87
CA THR A 91 7.56 11.12 3.75
C THR A 91 8.89 10.62 3.19
N MET A 92 9.88 10.47 4.05
CA MET A 92 11.10 9.71 3.78
C MET A 92 11.05 8.41 4.58
N VAL A 93 11.00 7.28 3.88
CA VAL A 93 10.77 5.96 4.48
C VAL A 93 11.99 5.07 4.35
N LEU A 94 12.38 4.45 5.46
CA LEU A 94 13.23 3.26 5.47
C LEU A 94 12.31 2.03 5.45
N GLU A 95 12.27 1.35 4.31
CA GLU A 95 11.54 0.10 4.13
C GLU A 95 12.42 -1.09 4.52
N ILE A 96 11.91 -1.94 5.42
CA ILE A 96 12.60 -3.14 5.91
C ILE A 96 11.72 -4.33 5.56
N SER A 97 12.22 -5.19 4.66
CA SER A 97 11.49 -6.37 4.15
C SER A 97 12.26 -7.66 4.46
N ALA A 98 11.54 -8.70 4.85
CA ALA A 98 12.15 -9.96 5.33
C ALA A 98 12.75 -10.87 4.22
N THR A 99 12.68 -10.52 2.92
CA THR A 99 13.14 -11.40 1.82
C THR A 99 13.85 -10.67 0.67
N PRO A 100 14.75 -11.35 -0.08
CA PRO A 100 15.50 -10.77 -1.19
C PRO A 100 14.75 -10.73 -2.55
N TYR A 101 13.50 -11.20 -2.63
CA TYR A 101 12.72 -11.22 -3.88
C TYR A 101 11.65 -10.13 -3.89
N ILE A 102 11.91 -9.07 -4.65
CA ILE A 102 11.07 -7.87 -4.76
C ILE A 102 10.03 -8.10 -5.89
N PHE A 103 8.80 -8.46 -5.53
CA PHE A 103 7.66 -8.38 -6.45
C PHE A 103 6.67 -7.33 -5.94
N THR A 104 6.67 -6.14 -6.54
CA THR A 104 5.71 -5.08 -6.20
C THR A 104 4.56 -5.07 -7.21
N PHE A 105 3.38 -5.53 -6.80
CA PHE A 105 2.16 -5.31 -7.57
C PHE A 105 1.58 -3.93 -7.22
N LYS A 106 1.63 -3.00 -8.19
CA LYS A 106 1.03 -1.66 -8.09
C LYS A 106 -0.44 -1.70 -8.49
N LEU A 107 -1.32 -1.17 -7.63
CA LEU A 107 -2.75 -1.01 -7.91
C LEU A 107 -3.06 0.33 -8.61
N TRP A 108 -2.34 1.38 -8.23
CA TRP A 108 -2.47 2.73 -8.75
C TRP A 108 -1.12 3.43 -8.63
N ASP A 109 -0.78 4.25 -9.63
CA ASP A 109 0.33 5.19 -9.59
C ASP A 109 -0.29 6.55 -9.88
N TRP A 110 0.00 7.57 -9.06
CA TRP A 110 -0.72 8.85 -8.98
C TRP A 110 -0.57 9.75 -10.23
N GLY A 111 -0.28 9.18 -11.39
CA GLY A 111 0.14 9.90 -12.58
C GLY A 111 1.54 10.51 -12.40
N PRO A 112 2.07 11.18 -13.43
CA PRO A 112 3.32 11.91 -13.30
C PRO A 112 3.18 13.04 -12.27
N PRO A 113 4.24 13.38 -11.52
CA PRO A 113 4.18 14.48 -10.57
C PRO A 113 3.85 15.79 -11.29
N GLY A 114 2.70 16.42 -10.96
CA GLY A 114 2.33 17.77 -11.41
C GLY A 114 1.00 17.94 -12.16
N SER A 115 0.00 17.07 -11.97
CA SER A 115 -1.39 17.34 -12.38
C SER A 115 -2.22 17.96 -11.26
#